data_AF-A0A9P1EEL8-F1
#
_entry.id   AF-A0A9P1EEL8-F1
#
_cell.length_a   1.000
_cell.length_b   1.000
_cell.length_c   1.000
_cell.angle_alpha   90.00
_cell.angle_beta   90.00
_cell.angle_gamma   90.00
#
_symmetry.space_group_name_H-M   'P 1'
#
loop_
_entity.id
_entity.type
_entity.pdbx_description
1 polymer ?
#
loop_
_entity_poly.entity_id
_entity_poly.type
_entity_poly.pdbx_seq_one_letter_code
_entity_poly.pdbx_strand_id
1 'polypeptide(L)' 'MESQCPKMLEWGKRCLQNKVISNNLADPLEIYEFVLKMRNMSSLA' A
#
# COMPACT_ATOMS: atom_id res chain seq x y z
N MET A 1 -9.81 -9.23 -1.29
CA MET A 1 -9.49 -8.47 -0.06
C MET A 1 -10.67 -7.61 0.37
N GLU A 2 -11.31 -6.86 -0.55
CA GLU A 2 -12.46 -6.00 -0.21
C GLU A 2 -13.62 -6.75 0.49
N SER A 3 -13.90 -7.99 0.08
CA SER A 3 -14.95 -8.82 0.71
C SER A 3 -14.59 -9.41 2.07
N GLN A 4 -13.29 -9.51 2.39
CA GLN A 4 -12.83 -10.10 3.65
C GLN A 4 -12.75 -9.06 4.77
N CYS A 5 -12.33 -7.83 4.44
CA CYS A 5 -12.12 -6.76 5.42
C CYS A 5 -12.73 -5.42 4.96
N PRO A 6 -14.05 -5.35 4.70
CA PRO A 6 -14.67 -4.17 4.09
C PRO A 6 -14.51 -2.89 4.93
N LYS A 7 -14.64 -2.99 6.26
CA LYS A 7 -14.49 -1.83 7.17
C LYS A 7 -13.07 -1.25 7.18
N MET A 8 -12.06 -2.12 7.08
CA MET A 8 -10.66 -1.68 7.07
C MET A 8 -10.34 -0.95 5.76
N LEU A 9 -10.83 -1.48 4.64
CA LEU A 9 -10.66 -0.84 3.35
C LEU A 9 -11.39 0.51 3.29
N GLU A 10 -12.62 0.57 3.79
CA GLU A 10 -13.39 1.81 3.86
C GLU A 10 -12.66 2.88 4.69
N TRP A 11 -12.10 2.48 5.85
CA TRP A 11 -11.26 3.38 6.66
C TRP A 11 -10.02 3.86 5.91
N GLY A 12 -9.30 2.96 5.21
CA GLY A 12 -8.16 3.33 4.37
C GLY A 12 -8.55 4.33 3.28
N LYS A 13 -9.67 4.11 2.58
CA LYS A 13 -10.21 5.05 1.59
C LYS A 13 -10.54 6.42 2.20
N ARG A 14 -11.09 6.48 3.43
CA ARG A 14 -11.30 7.73 4.16
C ARG A 14 -9.99 8.44 4.52
N CYS A 15 -8.94 7.71 4.92
CA CYS A 15 -7.64 8.29 5.22
C CYS A 15 -7.04 9.01 4.00
N LEU A 16 -7.20 8.47 2.80
CA LEU A 16 -6.69 9.05 1.56
C LEU A 16 -7.40 10.38 1.16
N GLN A 17 -8.54 10.72 1.77
CA GLN A 17 -9.18 12.03 1.56
C GLN A 17 -8.46 13.17 2.30
N ASN A 18 -7.60 12.84 3.28
CA ASN A 18 -6.78 13.83 3.98
C ASN A 18 -5.52 14.13 3.17
N LYS A 19 -5.36 15.40 2.76
CA LYS A 19 -4.22 15.85 1.94
C LYS A 19 -2.85 15.57 2.55
N VAL A 20 -2.72 15.66 3.88
CA VAL A 20 -1.45 15.37 4.56
C VAL A 20 -1.13 13.89 4.45
N ILE A 21 -2.13 13.02 4.60
CA ILE A 21 -1.93 11.56 4.46
C ILE A 21 -1.65 11.21 3.00
N SER A 22 -2.48 11.69 2.06
CA SER A 22 -2.34 11.37 0.64
C SER A 22 -1.01 11.83 0.05
N ASN A 23 -0.48 12.97 0.49
CA ASN A 23 0.78 13.51 -0.04
C ASN A 23 2.03 12.78 0.50
N ASN A 24 1.90 12.04 1.61
CA ASN A 24 3.03 11.36 2.26
C ASN A 24 3.06 9.84 1.99
N LEU A 25 2.01 9.29 1.39
CA LEU A 25 1.97 7.89 0.98
C LEU A 25 2.40 7.77 -0.48
N ALA A 26 3.27 6.80 -0.77
CA ALA A 26 3.64 6.45 -2.14
C ALA A 26 2.49 5.74 -2.87
N ASP A 27 2.55 5.70 -4.20
CA ASP A 27 1.55 5.00 -5.00
C ASP A 27 1.57 3.49 -4.68
N PRO A 28 0.40 2.82 -4.59
CA PRO A 28 0.35 1.39 -4.28
C PRO A 28 1.13 0.50 -5.26
N LEU A 29 1.21 0.88 -6.54
CA LEU A 29 1.98 0.13 -7.55
C LEU A 29 3.48 0.28 -7.31
N GLU A 30 3.96 1.49 -7.00
CA GLU A 30 5.37 1.74 -6.67
C GLU A 30 5.80 0.90 -5.46
N ILE A 31 4.96 0.83 -4.41
CA ILE A 31 5.22 -0.03 -3.25
C ILE A 31 5.25 -1.50 -3.64
N TYR A 32 4.32 -1.97 -4.47
CA TYR A 32 4.27 -3.36 -4.92
C TYR A 32 5.55 -3.75 -5.68
N GLU A 33 5.98 -2.91 -6.63
CA GLU A 33 7.22 -3.12 -7.38
C GLU A 33 8.46 -3.12 -6.48
N PHE A 34 8.51 -2.18 -5.53
CA PHE A 34 9.59 -2.11 -4.54
C PHE A 34 9.67 -3.40 -3.70
N VAL A 35 8.54 -3.93 -3.23
CA VAL A 35 8.49 -5.19 -2.47
C VAL A 35 8.93 -6.38 -3.32
N LEU A 36 8.54 -6.46 -4.59
CA LEU A 36 9.03 -7.51 -5.51
C LEU A 36 10.55 -7.45 -5.68
N LYS A 37 11.10 -6.24 -5.84
CA LYS A 37 12.55 -6.04 -5.93
C LYS A 37 13.26 -6.49 -4.65
N MET A 38 12.74 -6.11 -3.48
CA MET A 38 13.29 -6.53 -2.19
C MET A 38 13.28 -8.05 -2.02
N ARG A 39 12.16 -8.70 -2.36
CA ARG A 39 12.05 -10.17 -2.31
C ARG A 39 13.10 -10.85 -3.19
N ASN A 40 13.30 -10.36 -4.41
CA ASN A 40 14.32 -10.91 -5.31
C ASN A 40 15.73 -10.70 -4.76
N MET A 41 15.99 -9.56 -4.13
CA MET A 41 17.28 -9.28 -3.49
C MET A 41 17.52 -10.15 -2.25
N SER A 42 16.50 -10.42 -1.43
CA SER A 42 16.62 -11.35 -0.29
C SER A 42 16.78 -12.81 -0.71
N SER A 43 16.41 -13.15 -1.95
CA SER A 43 16.60 -14.50 -2.51
C SER A 43 18.04 -14.76 -3.00
N LEU A 44 18.86 -13.70 -3.07
CA LEU A 44 20.27 -13.73 -3.45
C LEU A 44 21.22 -13.70 -2.24
N ALA A 45 20.68 -13.69 -1.01
CA ALA A 45 21.42 -13.66 0.25
C ALA A 45 21.42 -15.04 0.95
#